data_AF-A0A8R7PZT6-F1
#
_entry.id   AF-A0A8R7PZT6-F1
#
_cell.length_a   1.000
_cell.length_b   1.000
_cell.length_c   1.000
_cell.angle_alpha   90.00
_cell.angle_beta   90.00
_cell.angle_gamma   90.00
#
_symmetry.space_group_name_H-M   'P 1'
#
loop_
_entity.id
_entity.type
_entity.pdbx_description
1 polymer ?
#
loop_
_entity_poly.entity_id
_entity_poly.type
_entity_poly.pdbx_seq_one_letter_code
_entity_poly.pdbx_strand_id
1 'polypeptide(L)'
;MEAQCKEAAALVKKIASIHAALSKLPPLSPSSDADALFTTLVAACVTSSPAVNVTSLGPEAGRMRDDLVRLCADAEARLEAQCADALAALDGDPLDHLGRLFPFYDSYARLGELEHALLSRHAPDHLAVPARVAFLGSLPLSPLLVAARHMTDAAVDCYDRCAAANDRASRLLLR
;
A
#
# COMPACT_ATOMS: atom_id res chain seq x y z
N MET A 1 0.35 -25.49 21.05
CA MET A 1 1.32 -24.63 21.75
C MET A 1 2.74 -24.82 21.20
N GLU A 2 3.38 -25.98 21.33
CA GLU A 2 4.78 -26.17 20.90
C GLU A 2 5.01 -26.03 19.37
N ALA A 3 4.09 -26.55 18.55
CA ALA A 3 4.14 -26.38 17.09
C ALA A 3 3.95 -24.92 16.66
N GLN A 4 3.06 -24.17 17.32
CA GLN A 4 2.83 -22.74 17.07
C GLN A 4 4.07 -21.90 17.44
N CYS A 5 4.75 -22.22 18.53
CA CYS A 5 6.01 -21.56 18.89
C CYS A 5 7.11 -21.81 17.85
N LYS A 6 7.20 -23.03 17.31
CA LYS A 6 8.18 -23.38 16.25
C LYS A 6 7.88 -22.62 14.94
N GLU A 7 6.62 -22.53 14.56
CA GLU A 7 6.20 -21.78 13.36
C GLU A 7 6.45 -20.27 13.50
N ALA A 8 6.09 -19.68 14.64
CA ALA A 8 6.36 -18.28 14.93
C ALA A 8 7.88 -17.98 14.91
N ALA A 9 8.70 -18.86 15.50
CA ALA A 9 10.15 -18.71 15.48
C ALA A 9 10.73 -18.80 14.06
N ALA A 10 10.21 -19.72 13.23
CA ALA A 10 10.62 -19.85 11.83
C ALA A 10 10.26 -18.60 11.02
N LEU A 11 9.06 -18.04 11.23
CA LEU A 11 8.63 -16.80 10.60
C LEU A 11 9.52 -15.62 10.99
N VAL A 12 9.76 -15.43 12.30
CA VAL A 12 10.62 -14.35 12.80
C VAL A 12 12.03 -14.48 12.22
N LYS A 13 12.59 -15.69 12.15
CA LYS A 13 13.90 -15.93 11.53
C LYS A 13 13.91 -15.54 10.05
N LYS A 14 12.87 -15.88 9.30
CA LYS A 14 12.75 -15.52 7.88
C LYS A 14 12.67 -14.00 7.70
N ILE A 15 11.81 -13.33 8.48
CA ILE A 15 11.66 -11.87 8.46
C ILE A 15 12.96 -11.17 8.85
N ALA A 16 13.67 -11.67 9.86
CA ALA A 16 14.96 -11.12 10.27
C ALA A 16 16.02 -11.22 9.16
N SER A 17 16.05 -12.33 8.42
CA SER A 17 16.93 -12.46 7.25
C SER A 17 16.58 -11.44 6.16
N ILE A 18 15.30 -11.18 5.92
CA ILE A 18 14.86 -10.20 4.92
C ILE A 18 15.23 -8.78 5.37
N HIS A 19 14.96 -8.44 6.63
CA HIS A 19 15.34 -7.15 7.22
C HIS A 19 16.85 -6.89 7.11
N ALA A 20 17.67 -7.90 7.43
CA ALA A 20 19.12 -7.80 7.31
C ALA A 20 19.61 -7.65 5.86
N ALA A 21 18.89 -8.22 4.88
CA ALA A 21 19.19 -8.03 3.46
C ALA A 21 18.80 -6.62 3.00
N LEU A 22 17.59 -6.16 3.34
CA LEU A 22 17.11 -4.80 3.04
C LEU A 22 18.04 -3.73 3.62
N SER A 23 18.55 -3.92 4.84
CA SER A 23 19.45 -2.98 5.52
C SER A 23 20.81 -2.81 4.81
N LYS A 24 21.19 -3.72 3.91
CA LYS A 24 22.44 -3.65 3.14
C LYS A 24 22.28 -2.94 1.80
N LEU A 25 21.05 -2.72 1.36
CA LEU A 25 20.78 -2.04 0.10
C LEU A 25 21.02 -0.52 0.26
N PRO A 26 21.47 0.15 -0.81
CA PRO A 26 21.56 1.61 -0.82
C PRO A 26 20.18 2.26 -0.57
N PRO A 27 20.14 3.53 -0.15
CA PRO A 27 18.90 4.23 0.21
C PRO A 27 17.82 4.03 -0.87
N LEU A 28 16.69 3.43 -0.46
CA LEU A 28 15.54 2.90 -1.20
C LEU A 28 15.25 3.59 -2.55
N SER A 29 16.10 3.34 -3.53
CA SER A 29 15.80 3.56 -4.93
C SER A 29 15.17 2.26 -5.44
N PRO A 30 14.05 2.33 -6.17
CA PRO A 30 13.42 1.12 -6.69
C PRO A 30 14.43 0.31 -7.48
N SER A 31 14.58 -0.94 -7.10
CA SER A 31 15.51 -1.88 -7.70
C SER A 31 14.87 -3.26 -7.65
N SER A 32 15.15 -4.09 -8.66
CA SER A 32 14.65 -5.47 -8.70
C SER A 32 14.96 -6.26 -7.44
N ASP A 33 16.09 -5.96 -6.80
CA ASP A 33 16.54 -6.64 -5.58
C ASP A 33 15.70 -6.22 -4.37
N ALA A 34 15.41 -4.93 -4.22
CA ALA A 34 14.50 -4.44 -3.18
C ALA A 34 13.09 -4.98 -3.40
N ASP A 35 12.59 -4.95 -4.64
CA ASP A 35 11.24 -5.43 -5.00
C ASP A 35 11.08 -6.92 -4.69
N ALA A 36 12.09 -7.74 -4.99
CA ALA A 36 12.10 -9.17 -4.66
C ALA A 36 12.07 -9.42 -3.15
N LEU A 37 12.81 -8.63 -2.36
CA LEU A 37 12.82 -8.72 -0.90
C LEU A 37 11.47 -8.31 -0.29
N PHE A 38 10.89 -7.20 -0.75
CA PHE A 38 9.56 -6.77 -0.31
C PHE A 38 8.46 -7.76 -0.71
N THR A 39 8.52 -8.30 -1.93
CA THR A 39 7.58 -9.36 -2.37
C THR A 39 7.70 -10.59 -1.48
N THR A 40 8.91 -11.00 -1.14
CA THR A 40 9.16 -12.14 -0.24
C THR A 40 8.65 -11.86 1.18
N LEU A 41 8.80 -10.62 1.66
CA LEU A 41 8.29 -10.19 2.95
C LEU A 41 6.77 -10.26 3.00
N VAL A 42 6.09 -9.66 2.02
CA VAL A 42 4.63 -9.68 1.90
C VAL A 42 4.12 -11.12 1.83
N ALA A 43 4.71 -11.95 0.97
CA ALA A 43 4.34 -13.36 0.86
C ALA A 43 4.52 -14.11 2.19
N ALA A 44 5.59 -13.85 2.94
CA ALA A 44 5.78 -14.44 4.27
C ALA A 44 4.68 -13.99 5.25
N CYS A 45 4.34 -12.70 5.27
CA CYS A 45 3.29 -12.17 6.16
C CYS A 45 1.89 -12.71 5.80
N VAL A 46 1.54 -12.76 4.51
CA VAL A 46 0.20 -13.19 4.05
C VAL A 46 -0.01 -14.69 4.23
N THR A 47 1.03 -15.52 4.07
CA THR A 47 0.94 -16.98 4.20
C THR A 47 1.10 -17.48 5.64
N SER A 48 1.39 -16.58 6.58
CA SER A 48 1.59 -16.94 7.98
C SER A 48 0.30 -17.43 8.63
N SER A 49 0.42 -18.43 9.50
CA SER A 49 -0.71 -18.94 10.27
C SER A 49 -1.34 -17.84 11.14
N PRO A 50 -2.68 -17.71 11.16
CA PRO A 50 -3.39 -16.79 12.05
C PRO A 50 -3.12 -17.02 13.54
N ALA A 51 -2.56 -18.19 13.89
CA ALA A 51 -2.18 -18.51 15.26
C ALA A 51 -0.90 -17.80 15.74
N VAL A 52 -0.14 -17.17 14.84
CA VAL A 52 1.04 -16.38 15.22
C VAL A 52 0.60 -15.03 15.77
N ASN A 53 0.68 -14.87 17.09
CA ASN A 53 0.38 -13.59 17.73
C ASN A 53 1.56 -12.61 17.65
N VAL A 54 1.53 -11.71 16.68
CA VAL A 54 2.55 -10.66 16.46
C VAL A 54 2.65 -9.65 17.61
N THR A 55 1.64 -9.55 18.49
CA THR A 55 1.68 -8.66 19.67
C THR A 55 2.45 -9.27 20.84
N SER A 56 2.69 -10.58 20.82
CA SER A 56 3.48 -11.30 21.83
C SER A 56 4.97 -11.44 21.47
N LEU A 57 5.42 -10.78 20.40
CA LEU A 57 6.81 -10.82 19.98
C LEU A 57 7.72 -10.15 21.03
N GLY A 58 8.92 -10.71 21.21
CA GLY A 58 9.93 -10.12 22.08
C GLY A 58 10.37 -8.72 21.60
N PRO A 59 10.98 -7.91 22.48
CA PRO A 59 11.29 -6.50 22.20
C PRO A 59 12.19 -6.29 20.98
N GLU A 60 13.10 -7.23 20.69
CA GLU A 60 13.95 -7.18 19.49
C GLU A 60 13.14 -7.35 18.20
N ALA A 61 12.26 -8.36 18.15
CA ALA A 61 11.38 -8.59 17.03
C ALA A 61 10.35 -7.46 16.85
N GLY A 62 9.92 -6.82 17.95
CA GLY A 62 9.09 -5.61 17.93
C GLY A 62 9.79 -4.45 17.23
N ARG A 63 11.04 -4.12 17.61
CA ARG A 63 11.82 -3.05 16.95
C ARG A 63 12.05 -3.34 15.47
N MET A 64 12.43 -4.57 15.13
CA MET A 64 12.59 -4.99 13.74
C MET A 64 11.30 -4.82 12.93
N ARG A 65 10.15 -5.16 13.52
CA ARG A 65 8.85 -4.95 12.87
C ARG A 65 8.60 -3.46 12.62
N ASP A 66 8.82 -2.62 13.61
CA ASP A 66 8.58 -1.18 13.48
C ASP A 66 9.51 -0.55 12.42
N ASP A 67 10.76 -1.01 12.34
CA ASP A 67 11.69 -0.62 11.29
C ASP A 67 11.24 -1.10 9.90
N LEU A 68 10.77 -2.35 9.78
CA LEU A 68 10.22 -2.88 8.53
C LEU A 68 8.96 -2.13 8.09
N VAL A 69 8.06 -1.80 9.01
CA VAL A 69 6.85 -1.01 8.70
C VAL A 69 7.24 0.35 8.12
N ARG A 70 8.22 1.03 8.72
CA ARG A 70 8.74 2.29 8.20
C ARG A 70 9.38 2.13 6.83
N LEU A 71 10.20 1.10 6.63
CA LEU A 71 10.83 0.80 5.33
C LEU A 71 9.81 0.51 4.24
N CYS A 72 8.77 -0.27 4.54
CA CYS A 72 7.69 -0.56 3.61
C CYS A 72 6.95 0.73 3.23
N ALA A 73 6.58 1.57 4.22
CA ALA A 73 5.89 2.82 3.97
C ALA A 73 6.73 3.78 3.09
N ASP A 74 8.03 3.89 3.37
CA ASP A 74 8.93 4.72 2.57
C ASP A 74 9.11 4.18 1.14
N ALA A 75 9.21 2.86 0.97
CA ALA A 75 9.33 2.23 -0.33
C ALA A 75 8.05 2.40 -1.17
N GLU A 76 6.89 2.16 -0.56
CA GLU A 76 5.58 2.34 -1.19
C GLU A 76 5.35 3.80 -1.60
N ALA A 77 5.66 4.76 -0.74
CA ALA A 77 5.58 6.18 -1.04
C ALA A 77 6.43 6.59 -2.24
N ARG A 78 7.65 6.04 -2.36
CA ARG A 78 8.54 6.32 -3.50
C ARG A 78 8.05 5.68 -4.79
N LEU A 79 7.59 4.44 -4.72
CA LEU A 79 7.05 3.72 -5.88
C LEU A 79 5.80 4.43 -6.42
N GLU A 80 4.86 4.79 -5.55
CA GLU A 80 3.67 5.55 -5.93
C GLU A 80 4.04 6.92 -6.49
N ALA A 81 4.96 7.65 -5.86
CA ALA A 81 5.39 8.95 -6.35
C ALA A 81 5.95 8.88 -7.77
N GLN A 82 6.81 7.89 -8.05
CA GLN A 82 7.38 7.69 -9.38
C GLN A 82 6.33 7.29 -10.41
N CYS A 83 5.43 6.38 -10.05
CA CYS A 83 4.34 5.97 -10.92
C CYS A 83 3.39 7.13 -11.22
N ALA A 84 3.04 7.92 -10.21
CA ALA A 84 2.21 9.12 -10.36
C ALA A 84 2.88 10.19 -11.24
N ASP A 85 4.18 10.42 -11.07
CA ASP A 85 4.93 11.35 -11.93
C ASP A 85 4.99 10.83 -13.38
N ALA A 86 5.17 9.52 -13.59
CA ALA A 86 5.14 8.91 -14.92
C ALA A 86 3.76 9.00 -15.59
N LEU A 87 2.68 8.72 -14.84
CA LEU A 87 1.30 8.83 -15.31
C LEU A 87 0.94 10.27 -15.67
N ALA A 88 1.33 11.23 -14.84
CA ALA A 88 1.06 12.64 -15.08
C ALA A 88 1.74 13.16 -16.36
N ALA A 89 2.87 12.54 -16.76
CA ALA A 89 3.63 12.87 -17.96
C ALA A 89 3.09 12.21 -19.25
N LEU A 90 2.16 11.26 -19.14
CA LEU A 90 1.53 10.62 -20.30
C LEU A 90 0.29 11.40 -20.74
N ASP A 91 0.06 11.39 -22.05
CA ASP A 91 -1.19 11.88 -22.65
C ASP A 91 -2.30 10.84 -22.49
N GLY A 92 -3.54 11.30 -22.31
CA GLY A 92 -4.72 10.42 -22.17
C GLY A 92 -5.12 10.16 -20.72
N ASP A 93 -6.00 9.17 -20.54
CA ASP A 93 -6.49 8.75 -19.22
C ASP A 93 -5.38 7.99 -18.47
N PRO A 94 -4.96 8.44 -17.28
CA PRO A 94 -3.97 7.74 -16.45
C PRO A 94 -4.31 6.27 -16.20
N LEU A 95 -5.60 5.91 -16.17
CA LEU A 95 -6.05 4.55 -15.88
C LEU A 95 -5.65 3.55 -16.98
N ASP A 96 -5.56 4.01 -18.24
CA ASP A 96 -5.15 3.19 -19.38
C ASP A 96 -3.69 2.68 -19.26
N HIS A 97 -2.89 3.38 -18.45
CA HIS A 97 -1.46 3.09 -18.28
C HIS A 97 -1.13 2.53 -16.90
N LEU A 98 -2.01 2.71 -15.91
CA LEU A 98 -1.76 2.36 -14.51
C LEU A 98 -1.41 0.88 -14.32
N GLY A 99 -2.16 -0.03 -14.96
CA GLY A 99 -1.90 -1.49 -14.84
C GLY A 99 -0.54 -1.93 -15.39
N ARG A 100 0.05 -1.19 -16.33
CA ARG A 100 1.39 -1.47 -16.87
C ARG A 100 2.49 -0.85 -16.02
N LEU A 101 2.24 0.30 -15.41
CA LEU A 101 3.25 1.10 -14.70
C LEU A 101 3.34 0.79 -13.21
N PHE A 102 2.27 0.24 -12.61
CA PHE A 102 2.21 -0.02 -11.18
C PHE A 102 2.18 -1.52 -10.88
N PRO A 103 3.26 -2.10 -10.30
CA PRO A 103 3.34 -3.54 -10.04
C PRO A 103 2.26 -4.08 -9.11
N PHE A 104 1.69 -3.23 -8.24
CA PHE A 104 0.67 -3.63 -7.27
C PHE A 104 -0.76 -3.26 -7.71
N TYR A 105 -0.98 -2.97 -8.99
CA TYR A 105 -2.29 -2.60 -9.54
C TYR A 105 -3.41 -3.56 -9.12
N ASP A 106 -3.24 -4.87 -9.34
CA ASP A 106 -4.27 -5.86 -9.00
C ASP A 106 -4.57 -5.90 -7.50
N SER A 107 -3.54 -5.69 -6.67
CA SER A 107 -3.69 -5.63 -5.22
C SER A 107 -4.52 -4.42 -4.81
N TYR A 108 -4.25 -3.25 -5.40
CA TYR A 108 -4.99 -2.02 -5.13
C TYR A 108 -6.41 -2.08 -5.67
N ALA A 109 -6.62 -2.67 -6.85
CA ALA A 109 -7.95 -2.85 -7.43
C ALA A 109 -8.84 -3.70 -6.51
N ARG A 110 -8.31 -4.84 -6.05
CA ARG A 110 -9.02 -5.74 -5.15
C ARG A 110 -9.27 -5.11 -3.77
N LEU A 111 -8.30 -4.34 -3.26
CA LEU A 111 -8.46 -3.61 -2.00
C LEU A 111 -9.55 -2.56 -2.13
N GLY A 112 -9.53 -1.75 -3.19
CA GLY A 112 -10.54 -0.74 -3.46
C GLY A 112 -11.95 -1.32 -3.62
N GLU A 113 -12.08 -2.47 -4.28
CA GLU A 113 -13.35 -3.20 -4.37
C GLU A 113 -13.86 -3.63 -2.99
N LEU A 114 -12.97 -4.12 -2.11
CA LEU A 114 -13.32 -4.50 -0.74
C LEU A 114 -13.72 -3.28 0.11
N GLU A 115 -12.94 -2.20 0.04
CA GLU A 115 -13.21 -0.95 0.76
C GLU A 115 -14.55 -0.35 0.35
N HIS A 116 -14.81 -0.27 -0.96
CA HIS A 116 -16.09 0.19 -1.47
C HIS A 116 -17.25 -0.72 -1.05
N ALA A 117 -17.09 -2.05 -1.14
CA ALA A 117 -18.14 -2.98 -0.70
C ALA A 117 -18.47 -2.83 0.80
N LEU A 118 -17.47 -2.59 1.65
CA LEU A 118 -17.65 -2.33 3.07
C LEU A 118 -18.37 -1.00 3.31
N LEU A 119 -17.96 0.07 2.59
CA LEU A 119 -18.62 1.37 2.66
C LEU A 119 -20.08 1.25 2.22
N SER A 120 -20.35 0.67 1.06
CA SER A 120 -21.71 0.50 0.52
C SER A 120 -22.61 -0.35 1.42
N ARG A 121 -22.05 -1.30 2.19
CA ARG A 121 -22.81 -2.13 3.13
C ARG A 121 -23.16 -1.41 4.42
N HIS A 122 -22.30 -0.50 4.90
CA HIS A 122 -22.37 0.04 6.24
C HIS A 122 -22.62 1.55 6.30
N ALA A 123 -22.49 2.25 5.18
CA ALA A 123 -22.83 3.66 5.07
C ALA A 123 -24.34 3.85 5.27
N PRO A 124 -24.75 4.92 5.98
CA PRO A 124 -26.15 5.35 5.99
C PRO A 124 -26.70 5.55 4.58
N ASP A 125 -28.00 5.32 4.38
CA ASP A 125 -28.64 5.44 3.06
C ASP A 125 -28.41 6.81 2.37
N HIS A 126 -28.35 7.89 3.15
CA HIS A 126 -28.07 9.24 2.64
C HIS A 126 -26.62 9.44 2.14
N LEU A 127 -25.73 8.47 2.39
CA LEU A 127 -24.35 8.40 1.91
C LEU A 127 -24.14 7.24 0.91
N ALA A 128 -25.20 6.59 0.45
CA ALA A 128 -25.10 5.49 -0.53
C ALA A 128 -24.48 5.94 -1.86
N VAL A 129 -24.64 7.22 -2.21
CA VAL A 129 -23.99 7.86 -3.36
C VAL A 129 -23.41 9.20 -2.92
N PRO A 130 -22.16 9.23 -2.43
CA PRO A 130 -21.57 10.47 -1.91
C PRO A 130 -21.26 11.43 -3.06
N ALA A 131 -21.71 12.68 -2.94
CA ALA A 131 -21.36 13.74 -3.91
C ALA A 131 -19.89 14.19 -3.78
N ARG A 132 -19.27 13.96 -2.62
CA ARG A 132 -17.87 14.30 -2.34
C ARG A 132 -17.23 13.26 -1.42
N VAL A 133 -15.99 12.90 -1.69
CA VAL A 133 -15.20 11.96 -0.89
C VAL A 133 -13.81 12.54 -0.65
N ALA A 134 -13.33 12.43 0.59
CA ALA A 134 -11.98 12.84 0.96
C ALA A 134 -11.16 11.64 1.40
N PHE A 135 -9.99 11.45 0.79
CA PHE A 135 -8.99 10.47 1.20
C PHE A 135 -7.93 11.17 2.07
N LEU A 136 -7.64 10.61 3.25
CA LEU A 136 -6.73 11.18 4.24
C LEU A 136 -5.50 10.30 4.43
N GLY A 137 -4.31 10.88 4.31
CA GLY A 137 -3.03 10.17 4.39
C GLY A 137 -2.77 9.25 3.20
N SER A 138 -3.43 9.50 2.08
CA SER A 138 -3.33 8.67 0.88
C SER A 138 -2.30 9.22 -0.09
N LEU A 139 -1.45 8.31 -0.56
CA LEU A 139 -0.73 8.48 -1.82
C LEU A 139 -1.74 8.43 -2.99
N PRO A 140 -1.41 8.98 -4.17
CA PRO A 140 -2.41 9.34 -5.17
C PRO A 140 -3.02 8.16 -5.95
N LEU A 141 -2.40 6.96 -5.94
CA LEU A 141 -2.86 5.87 -6.82
C LEU A 141 -4.08 5.12 -6.28
N SER A 142 -4.15 4.87 -4.97
CA SER A 142 -5.31 4.22 -4.37
C SER A 142 -6.60 5.05 -4.55
N PRO A 143 -6.63 6.36 -4.20
CA PRO A 143 -7.77 7.22 -4.46
C PRO A 143 -8.13 7.29 -5.94
N LEU A 144 -7.15 7.40 -6.85
CA LEU A 144 -7.39 7.40 -8.30
C LEU A 144 -8.16 6.16 -8.74
N LEU A 145 -7.73 4.98 -8.29
CA LEU A 145 -8.34 3.71 -8.68
C LEU A 145 -9.73 3.50 -8.08
N VAL A 146 -9.89 3.81 -6.79
CA VAL A 146 -11.18 3.69 -6.09
C VAL A 146 -12.19 4.68 -6.68
N ALA A 147 -11.79 5.93 -6.88
CA ALA A 147 -12.63 6.97 -7.46
C ALA A 147 -13.12 6.57 -8.85
N ALA A 148 -12.19 6.18 -9.72
CA ALA A 148 -12.47 5.83 -11.10
C ALA A 148 -13.44 4.64 -11.26
N ARG A 149 -13.38 3.66 -10.34
CA ARG A 149 -14.18 2.42 -10.46
C ARG A 149 -15.48 2.48 -9.68
N HIS A 150 -15.55 3.25 -8.61
CA HIS A 150 -16.61 3.12 -7.62
C HIS A 150 -17.25 4.45 -7.19
N MET A 151 -16.67 5.60 -7.57
CA MET A 151 -17.14 6.93 -7.16
C MET A 151 -17.11 7.91 -8.33
N THR A 152 -17.53 7.47 -9.51
CA THR A 152 -17.41 8.20 -10.79
C THR A 152 -18.13 9.56 -10.80
N ASP A 153 -19.15 9.71 -9.96
CA ASP A 153 -19.95 10.94 -9.86
C ASP A 153 -19.57 11.81 -8.65
N ALA A 154 -18.60 11.38 -7.84
CA ALA A 154 -18.17 12.08 -6.64
C ALA A 154 -17.01 13.04 -6.96
N ALA A 155 -17.02 14.24 -6.37
CA ALA A 155 -15.79 15.04 -6.32
C ALA A 155 -14.83 14.42 -5.31
N VAL A 156 -13.59 14.15 -5.74
CA VAL A 156 -12.59 13.47 -4.91
C VAL A 156 -11.49 14.43 -4.51
N ASP A 157 -11.30 14.56 -3.20
CA ASP A 157 -10.23 15.33 -2.59
C ASP A 157 -9.23 14.39 -1.91
N CYS A 158 -7.93 14.66 -2.03
CA CYS A 158 -6.87 13.92 -1.34
C CYS A 158 -6.06 14.86 -0.46
N TYR A 159 -5.82 14.45 0.79
CA TYR A 159 -5.06 15.21 1.75
C TYR A 159 -3.96 14.37 2.40
N ASP A 160 -2.74 14.86 2.31
CA ASP A 160 -1.56 14.30 2.95
C ASP A 160 -0.77 15.41 3.67
N ARG A 161 0.04 15.01 4.67
CA ARG A 161 0.99 15.91 5.33
C ARG A 161 2.11 16.38 4.40
N CYS A 162 2.39 15.61 3.36
CA CYS A 162 3.40 15.87 2.35
C CYS A 162 2.79 16.70 1.22
N ALA A 163 3.23 17.96 1.08
CA ALA A 163 2.78 18.83 -0.01
C ALA A 163 3.00 18.20 -1.40
N ALA A 164 4.14 17.51 -1.60
CA ALA A 164 4.43 16.86 -2.87
C ALA A 164 3.52 15.66 -3.18
N ALA A 165 2.89 15.04 -2.18
CA ALA A 165 1.86 14.02 -2.40
C ALA A 165 0.54 14.68 -2.84
N ASN A 166 0.16 15.78 -2.19
CA ASN A 166 -1.02 16.58 -2.59
C ASN A 166 -0.91 17.08 -4.04
N ASP A 167 0.27 17.57 -4.44
CA ASP A 167 0.53 18.05 -5.81
C ASP A 167 0.49 16.93 -6.86
N ARG A 168 0.80 15.68 -6.48
CA ARG A 168 0.66 14.53 -7.38
C ARG A 168 -0.80 14.10 -7.49
N ALA A 169 -1.51 14.04 -6.38
CA ALA A 169 -2.93 13.70 -6.36
C ALA A 169 -3.75 14.69 -7.19
N SER A 170 -3.51 15.99 -7.03
CA SER A 170 -4.21 17.03 -7.79
C SER A 170 -4.00 16.91 -9.30
N ARG A 171 -2.78 16.60 -9.75
CA ARG A 171 -2.46 16.41 -11.18
C ARG A 171 -3.15 15.20 -11.81
N LEU A 172 -3.48 14.18 -11.02
CA LEU A 172 -4.11 12.94 -11.49
C LEU A 172 -5.64 12.96 -11.35
N LEU A 173 -6.18 13.63 -10.33
CA LEU A 173 -7.61 13.60 -10.00
C LEU A 173 -8.40 14.82 -10.50
N LEU A 174 -7.78 15.98 -10.72
CA LEU A 174 -8.46 17.21 -11.16
C LEU A 174 -8.47 17.36 -12.70
N ARG A 175 -8.58 16.25 -13.45
CA ARG A 175 -8.63 16.30 -14.92
C ARG A 175 -10.07 16.24 -15.44
#